data_AF-A0A6A0B1S3-F1
#
_entry.id   AF-A0A6A0B1S3-F1
#
_cell.length_a   1.000
_cell.length_b   1.000
_cell.length_c   1.000
_cell.angle_alpha   90.00
_cell.angle_beta   90.00
_cell.angle_gamma   90.00
#
_symmetry.space_group_name_H-M   'P 1'
#
loop_
_entity.id
_entity.type
_entity.pdbx_description
1 polymer ?
#
loop_
_entity_poly.entity_id
_entity_poly.type
_entity_poly.pdbx_seq_one_letter_code
_entity_poly.pdbx_strand_id
1 'polypeptide(L)' 'MTAEELFPTVLAGRVALCVQCHTLTNAPVAVRWIQSNSGPGTTLYACPDHAAELAPGPLPGELERGA' A
#
# COMPACT_ATOMS: atom_id res chain seq x y z
N MET A 1 -21.46 -13.15 13.81
CA MET A 1 -20.25 -12.49 13.30
C MET A 1 -19.37 -13.57 12.71
N THR A 2 -19.53 -13.85 11.42
CA THR A 2 -18.73 -14.87 10.72
C THR A 2 -17.43 -14.24 10.22
N ALA A 3 -16.39 -15.04 10.02
CA ALA A 3 -15.08 -14.55 9.55
C ALA A 3 -15.17 -13.80 8.21
N GLU A 4 -16.18 -14.10 7.37
CA GLU A 4 -16.47 -13.40 6.11
C GLU A 4 -16.93 -11.94 6.28
N GLU A 5 -17.52 -11.58 7.43
CA GLU A 5 -17.89 -10.19 7.74
C GLU A 5 -16.72 -9.39 8.32
N LEU A 6 -15.76 -10.09 8.95
CA LEU A 6 -14.60 -9.50 9.62
C LEU A 6 -13.43 -9.23 8.66
N PHE A 7 -13.35 -10.00 7.58
CA PHE A 7 -12.31 -9.87 6.57
C PHE A 7 -12.99 -9.95 5.20
N PRO A 8 -13.46 -8.81 4.63
CA PRO A 8 -13.97 -8.83 3.27
C PRO A 8 -12.86 -9.42 2.41
N THR A 9 -13.17 -10.51 1.70
CA THR A 9 -12.30 -11.18 0.73
C THR A 9 -11.40 -10.14 0.08
N VAL A 10 -10.12 -10.18 0.46
CA VAL A 10 -9.08 -9.22 0.05
C VAL A 10 -9.33 -8.89 -1.40
N LEU A 11 -9.72 -7.64 -1.69
CA LEU A 11 -10.11 -7.14 -3.01
C LEU A 11 -9.29 -7.82 -4.12
N ALA A 12 -9.83 -8.91 -4.66
CA ALA A 12 -9.23 -9.65 -5.76
C ALA A 12 -9.41 -8.76 -6.99
N GLY A 13 -8.41 -7.91 -7.25
CA GLY A 13 -8.52 -6.93 -8.31
C GLY A 13 -7.36 -5.96 -8.43
N ARG A 14 -6.51 -5.83 -7.40
CA ARG A 14 -5.27 -5.04 -7.52
C ARG A 14 -4.08 -5.98 -7.49
N VAL A 15 -3.43 -6.11 -8.64
CA VAL A 15 -2.09 -6.70 -8.73
C VAL A 15 -1.09 -5.56 -8.71
N ALA A 16 -0.14 -5.61 -7.79
CA ALA A 16 0.96 -4.64 -7.73
C ALA A 16 2.29 -5.33 -7.46
N LEU A 17 3.39 -4.65 -7.78
CA LEU A 17 4.74 -5.10 -7.45
C LEU A 17 5.04 -4.80 -5.98
N CYS A 18 5.50 -5.79 -5.22
CA CYS A 18 6.05 -5.54 -3.90
C CYS A 18 7.38 -4.81 -4.01
N VAL A 19 7.52 -3.67 -3.33
CA VAL A 19 8.75 -2.86 -3.33
C VAL A 19 9.94 -3.56 -2.65
N GLN A 20 9.69 -4.58 -1.81
CA GLN A 20 10.72 -5.30 -1.07
C GLN A 20 11.24 -6.52 -1.85
N CYS A 21 10.35 -7.45 -2.24
CA CYS A 21 10.73 -8.69 -2.92
C CYS A 21 10.57 -8.65 -4.44
N HIS A 22 10.08 -7.54 -5.00
CA HIS A 22 9.87 -7.34 -6.44
C HIS A 22 9.02 -8.42 -7.12
N THR A 23 8.15 -9.08 -6.36
CA THR A 23 7.20 -10.07 -6.87
C THR A 23 5.81 -9.44 -6.97
N LEU A 24 5.05 -9.81 -8.02
CA LEU A 24 3.66 -9.39 -8.15
C LEU A 24 2.81 -10.06 -7.07
N THR A 25 1.99 -9.27 -6.39
CA THR A 25 1.06 -9.75 -5.37
C THR A 25 -0.36 -9.36 -5.73
N ASN A 26 -1.30 -10.27 -5.46
CA ASN A 26 -2.74 -10.05 -5.55
C ASN A 26 -3.35 -9.47 -4.27
N ALA A 27 -2.54 -9.27 -3.23
CA ALA A 27 -2.93 -8.67 -1.95
C ALA A 27 -2.01 -7.48 -1.59
N PRO A 28 -1.95 -6.42 -2.42
CA PRO A 28 -1.01 -5.33 -2.21
C PRO A 28 -1.45 -4.41 -1.06
N VAL A 29 -0.53 -4.16 -0.13
CA VAL A 29 -0.69 -3.21 0.97
C VAL A 29 0.05 -1.91 0.62
N ALA A 30 -0.62 -0.76 0.68
CA ALA A 30 0.02 0.54 0.48
C ALA A 30 0.91 0.85 1.69
N VAL A 31 2.20 1.10 1.47
CA VAL A 31 3.18 1.27 2.55
C VAL A 31 3.76 2.67 2.61
N ARG A 32 3.76 3.40 1.49
CA ARG A 32 4.35 4.75 1.40
C ARG A 32 3.91 5.45 0.13
N TRP A 33 3.81 6.78 0.18
CA TRP A 33 3.77 7.59 -1.04
C TRP A 33 5.10 8.32 -1.26
N ILE A 34 5.50 8.42 -2.52
CA ILE A 34 6.70 9.14 -2.94
C ILE A 34 6.35 10.22 -3.96
N GLN A 35 6.80 11.44 -3.71
CA GLN A 35 6.68 12.55 -4.65
C GLN A 35 7.58 12.29 -5.86
N SER A 36 7.03 12.46 -7.08
CA SER A 36 7.84 12.48 -8.30
C SER A 36 8.44 13.87 -8.49
N ASN A 37 9.65 13.93 -9.04
CA ASN A 37 10.33 15.19 -9.39
C ASN A 37 9.80 15.83 -10.69
N SER A 38 8.98 15.10 -11.46
CA SER A 38 8.59 15.45 -12.83
C SER A 38 7.09 15.31 -13.08
N GLY A 39 6.29 15.03 -12.04
CA GLY A 39 4.85 14.84 -12.19
C GLY A 39 4.17 14.41 -10.89
N PRO A 40 2.98 13.79 -10.99
CA PRO A 40 2.30 13.21 -9.85
C PRO A 40 3.18 12.16 -9.15
N GLY A 41 3.18 12.17 -7.82
CA GLY A 41 3.83 11.11 -7.04
C GLY A 41 3.14 9.76 -7.19
N THR A 42 3.76 8.72 -6.66
CA THR A 42 3.25 7.34 -6.74
C THR A 42 3.20 6.67 -5.38
N THR A 43 2.23 5.79 -5.20
CA THR A 43 2.12 4.94 -4.01
C THR A 43 2.91 3.65 -4.22
N LEU A 44 3.78 3.35 -3.26
CA LEU A 44 4.50 2.09 -3.17
C LEU A 44 3.66 1.06 -2.42
N TYR A 45 3.72 -0.18 -2.91
CA TYR A 45 3.00 -1.32 -2.35
C TYR A 45 3.96 -2.41 -1.89
N ALA A 46 3.55 -3.19 -0.91
CA ALA A 46 4.23 -4.41 -0.47
C ALA A 46 3.25 -5.59 -0.41
N CYS A 47 3.77 -6.82 -0.48
CA CYS A 47 2.99 -8.00 -0.14
C CYS A 47 2.77 -8.07 1.38
N PRO A 48 1.77 -8.83 1.86
CA PRO A 48 1.42 -8.86 3.28
C PRO A 48 2.61 -9.20 4.20
N ASP A 49 3.46 -10.15 3.80
CA ASP A 49 4.61 -10.59 4.60
C ASP A 49 5.61 -9.45 4.86
N HIS A 50 5.94 -8.67 3.83
CA HIS A 50 6.90 -7.56 3.95
C HIS A 50 6.26 -6.26 4.44
N ALA A 51 4.94 -6.10 4.28
CA ALA A 51 4.25 -4.90 4.71
C ALA A 51 4.39 -4.66 6.23
N ALA A 52 4.42 -5.73 7.03
CA ALA A 52 4.59 -5.65 8.48
C ALA A 52 6.01 -5.23 8.92
N GLU A 53 7.02 -5.46 8.08
CA GLU A 53 8.42 -5.12 8.36
C GLU A 53 8.77 -3.69 7.93
N LEU A 54 7.97 -3.11 7.04
CA LEU A 54 8.20 -1.77 6.51
C LEU A 54 7.63 -0.72 7.47
N ALA A 55 8.45 0.29 7.79
CA ALA A 55 7.96 1.46 8.49
C ALA A 55 6.92 2.18 7.62
N PRO A 56 5.67 2.37 8.10
CA PRO A 56 4.65 3.05 7.33
C PRO A 56 5.09 4.49 7.07
N GLY A 57 5.21 4.85 5.80
CA GLY A 57 5.45 6.22 5.39
C GLY A 57 4.14 6.98 5.26
N PRO A 58 4.20 8.32 5.21
CA PRO A 58 3.02 9.14 5.02
C PRO A 58 2.30 8.78 3.71
N LEU A 59 0.99 8.68 3.79
CA LEU A 59 0.09 8.60 2.64
C LEU A 59 -0.17 10.02 2.08
N PRO A 60 -0.71 10.13 0.83
CA PRO A 60 -1.02 11.43 0.25
C PRO A 60 -1.93 12.25 1.17
N GLY A 61 -1.54 13.49 1.46
CA GLY A 61 -2.29 14.41 2.32
C GLY A 61 -2.03 14.30 3.82
N GLU A 62 -1.36 13.25 4.32
CA GLU A 62 -1.19 13.07 5.78
C GLU A 62 -0.24 14.09 6.44
N LEU A 63 0.67 14.69 5.66
CA LEU A 63 1.64 15.67 6.17
C LEU A 63 1.29 17.11 5.82
N GLU A 64 0.19 17.32 5.10
CA GLU A 64 -0.27 18.65 4.74
C GLU A 64 -0.85 19.31 6.00
N ARG A 65 -0.17 20.33 6.53
CA ARG A 65 -0.74 21.15 7.61
C ARG A 65 -1.91 21.95 7.03
N GLY A 66 -3.10 21.77 7.61
CA GLY A 66 -4.32 22.48 7.23
C GLY A 66 -4.06 23.97 7.06
N ALA A 67 -4.38 24.46 5.87
CA ALA A 67 -4.35 25.86 5.50
C ALA A 67 -5.51 26.63 6.16
#